data_AF-A0A5B9Y5N2-F1
#
_entry.id   AF-A0A5B9Y5N2-F1
#
_cell.length_a   1.000
_cell.length_b   1.000
_cell.length_c   1.000
_cell.angle_alpha   90.00
_cell.angle_beta   90.00
_cell.angle_gamma   90.00
#
_symmetry.space_group_name_H-M   'P 1'
#
loop_
_entity.id
_entity.type
_entity.pdbx_description
1 polymer ?
#
loop_
_entity_poly.entity_id
_entity_poly.type
_entity_poly.pdbx_seq_one_letter_code
_entity_poly.pdbx_strand_id
1 'polypeptide(L)'
;MKKLKIITNILIVSNVILAILFSLFVYKFYSLKGQIRESAVGSTLHYQAYDSENNLILDKEVNDVAGLNLYEVLKKDEEVKFKFTMIIAIKGLEQEDGPGARAWFIYSETHSACKNAVGHFCGEGAGTMYLGMTNSFVFKYEVYGTSIDEE
;
A
#
# COMPACT_ATOMS: atom_id res chain seq x y z
N MET A 1 -41.91 -41.38 -8.42
CA MET A 1 -42.25 -40.30 -7.45
C MET A 1 -41.38 -40.29 -6.18
N LYS A 2 -41.12 -41.42 -5.49
CA LYS A 2 -40.30 -41.43 -4.24
C LYS A 2 -38.87 -40.87 -4.40
N LYS A 3 -38.17 -41.24 -5.48
CA LYS A 3 -36.79 -40.77 -5.76
C LYS A 3 -36.70 -39.26 -5.97
N LEU A 4 -37.69 -38.66 -6.64
CA LEU A 4 -37.75 -37.22 -6.87
C LEU A 4 -37.87 -36.45 -5.55
N LYS A 5 -38.76 -36.88 -4.63
CA LYS A 5 -38.90 -36.27 -3.30
C LYS A 5 -37.60 -36.32 -2.48
N ILE A 6 -36.85 -37.41 -2.57
CA ILE A 6 -35.57 -37.55 -1.87
C ILE A 6 -34.55 -36.55 -2.41
N ILE A 7 -34.42 -36.45 -3.74
CA ILE A 7 -33.50 -35.50 -4.38
C ILE A 7 -33.87 -34.05 -4.04
N THR A 8 -35.16 -33.70 -4.08
CA THR A 8 -35.63 -32.36 -3.72
C THR A 8 -35.30 -32.03 -2.26
N ASN A 9 -35.50 -32.95 -1.33
CA ASN A 9 -35.17 -32.73 0.08
C ASN A 9 -33.66 -32.53 0.30
N ILE A 10 -32.81 -33.30 -0.39
CA ILE A 10 -31.35 -33.14 -0.32
C ILE A 10 -30.94 -31.75 -0.83
N LEU A 11 -31.50 -31.31 -1.97
CA LEU A 11 -31.21 -29.98 -2.51
C LEU A 11 -31.65 -28.86 -1.57
N ILE A 12 -32.80 -29.00 -0.90
CA ILE A 12 -33.27 -28.02 0.09
C ILE A 12 -32.30 -27.95 1.26
N VAL A 13 -31.94 -29.10 1.85
CA VAL A 13 -31.02 -29.15 2.99
C VAL A 13 -29.65 -28.56 2.63
N SER A 14 -29.11 -28.89 1.46
CA SER A 14 -27.84 -28.35 0.98
C SER A 14 -27.89 -26.82 0.79
N ASN A 15 -28.97 -26.28 0.23
CA ASN A 15 -29.13 -24.84 0.09
C ASN A 15 -29.26 -24.12 1.45
N VAL A 16 -29.97 -24.72 2.40
CA VAL A 16 -30.09 -24.18 3.76
C VAL A 16 -28.72 -24.16 4.44
N ILE A 17 -27.94 -25.23 4.34
CA ILE A 17 -26.57 -25.29 4.90
C ILE A 17 -25.69 -24.22 4.23
N LEU A 18 -25.74 -24.09 2.90
CA LEU A 18 -24.96 -23.10 2.18
C LEU A 18 -25.33 -21.67 2.60
N ALA A 19 -26.62 -21.37 2.75
CA ALA A 19 -27.09 -20.06 3.20
C ALA A 19 -26.60 -19.73 4.62
N ILE A 20 -26.62 -20.71 5.53
CA ILE A 20 -26.10 -20.54 6.90
C ILE A 20 -24.59 -20.30 6.88
N LEU A 21 -23.83 -21.11 6.14
CA LEU A 21 -22.38 -20.97 6.04
C LEU A 21 -21.97 -19.63 5.40
N PHE A 22 -22.67 -19.22 4.34
CA PHE A 22 -22.45 -17.93 3.71
C PHE A 22 -22.75 -16.77 4.66
N SER A 23 -23.84 -16.86 5.43
CA SER A 23 -24.18 -15.84 6.43
C SER A 23 -23.13 -15.75 7.54
N LEU A 24 -22.63 -16.89 8.04
CA LEU A 24 -21.54 -16.93 9.02
C LEU A 24 -20.24 -16.37 8.45
N PHE A 25 -19.91 -16.68 7.19
CA PHE A 25 -18.75 -16.12 6.50
C PHE A 25 -18.87 -14.60 6.40
N VAL A 26 -20.01 -14.10 5.91
CA VAL A 26 -20.27 -12.66 5.77
C VAL A 26 -20.18 -11.96 7.12
N TYR A 27 -20.81 -12.51 8.17
CA TYR A 27 -20.74 -11.96 9.52
C TYR A 27 -19.30 -11.90 10.04
N LYS A 28 -18.55 -13.01 9.96
CA LYS A 28 -17.14 -13.04 10.39
C LYS A 28 -16.28 -12.08 9.57
N PHE A 29 -16.50 -12.01 8.26
CA PHE A 29 -15.75 -11.11 7.38
C PHE A 29 -15.96 -9.65 7.76
N TYR A 30 -17.21 -9.22 7.97
CA TYR A 30 -17.51 -7.85 8.39
C TYR A 30 -17.06 -7.54 9.82
N SER A 31 -17.18 -8.49 10.75
CA SER A 31 -16.68 -8.34 12.12
C SER A 31 -15.16 -8.21 12.16
N LEU A 32 -14.44 -9.05 11.42
CA LEU A 32 -12.98 -8.97 11.28
C LEU A 32 -12.58 -7.62 10.66
N LYS A 33 -13.27 -7.17 9.61
CA LYS A 33 -13.03 -5.87 8.99
C LYS A 33 -13.26 -4.71 9.97
N GLY A 34 -14.29 -4.82 10.83
CA GLY A 34 -14.56 -3.87 11.91
C GLY A 34 -13.42 -3.82 12.93
N GLN A 35 -12.96 -4.98 13.41
CA GLN A 35 -11.84 -5.09 14.33
C GLN A 35 -10.52 -4.57 13.75
N ILE A 36 -10.26 -4.82 12.46
CA ILE A 36 -9.09 -4.26 11.76
C ILE A 36 -9.18 -2.72 11.73
N ARG A 37 -10.37 -2.18 11.47
CA ARG A 37 -10.58 -0.72 11.44
C ARG A 37 -10.46 -0.08 12.83
N GLU A 38 -10.95 -0.75 13.88
CA GLU A 38 -10.75 -0.31 15.27
C GLU A 38 -9.29 -0.46 15.71
N SER A 39 -8.58 -1.48 15.24
CA SER A 39 -7.13 -1.65 15.48
C SER A 39 -6.27 -0.64 14.71
N ALA A 40 -6.83 0.01 13.68
CA ALA A 40 -6.15 1.07 12.96
C ALA A 40 -6.16 2.41 13.73
N VAL A 41 -7.03 2.56 14.73
CA VAL A 41 -7.10 3.77 15.55
C VAL A 41 -5.77 3.96 16.29
N GLY A 42 -5.11 5.10 16.02
CA GLY A 42 -3.81 5.43 16.60
C GLY A 42 -2.61 4.86 15.82
N SER A 43 -2.83 4.27 14.64
CA SER A 43 -1.73 3.98 13.72
C SER A 43 -1.26 5.24 13.00
N THR A 44 0.04 5.35 12.77
CA THR A 44 0.64 6.55 12.17
C THR A 44 1.54 6.21 10.99
N LEU A 45 1.51 7.10 10.00
CA LEU A 45 2.50 7.20 8.93
C LEU A 45 3.14 8.58 9.06
N HIS A 46 4.44 8.60 9.35
CA HIS A 46 5.28 9.77 9.15
C HIS A 46 6.01 9.62 7.82
N TYR A 47 6.01 10.66 6.99
CA TYR A 47 6.83 10.65 5.78
C TYR A 47 7.43 12.00 5.45
N GLN A 48 8.64 11.91 4.90
CA GLN A 48 9.43 13.06 4.50
C GLN A 48 9.85 12.92 3.03
N ALA A 49 9.97 14.04 2.32
CA ALA A 49 10.56 14.07 0.99
C ALA A 49 11.71 15.05 0.91
N TYR A 50 12.77 14.66 0.22
CA TYR A 50 13.98 15.42 0.00
C TYR A 50 14.25 15.59 -1.49
N ASP A 51 14.65 16.81 -1.89
CA ASP A 51 15.10 17.08 -3.26
C ASP A 51 16.50 16.49 -3.54
N SER A 52 17.04 16.74 -4.74
CA SER A 52 18.35 16.23 -5.15
C SER A 52 19.53 16.84 -4.37
N GLU A 53 19.32 17.96 -3.68
CA GLU A 53 20.32 18.62 -2.83
C GLU A 53 20.19 18.20 -1.35
N ASN A 54 19.30 17.24 -1.06
CA ASN A 54 18.90 16.81 0.29
C ASN A 54 18.23 17.90 1.13
N ASN A 55 17.57 18.88 0.52
CA ASN A 55 16.70 19.79 1.26
C ASN A 55 15.35 19.12 1.53
N LEU A 56 14.85 19.24 2.77
CA LEU A 56 13.51 18.77 3.14
C LEU A 56 12.46 19.64 2.45
N ILE A 57 11.64 19.05 1.59
CA ILE A 57 10.58 19.75 0.85
C ILE A 57 9.17 19.39 1.33
N LEU A 58 9.02 18.26 2.02
CA LEU A 58 7.75 17.78 2.55
C LEU A 58 7.99 17.01 3.85
N ASP A 59 7.18 17.28 4.87
CA ASP A 59 7.15 16.55 6.13
C ASP A 59 5.69 16.47 6.60
N LYS A 60 5.15 15.24 6.69
CA LYS A 60 3.74 15.01 7.01
C LYS A 60 3.54 13.78 7.89
N GLU A 61 2.56 13.90 8.77
CA GLU A 61 2.03 12.79 9.55
C GLU A 61 0.57 12.53 9.17
N VAL A 62 0.23 11.26 9.00
CA VAL A 62 -1.13 10.79 8.70
C VAL A 62 -1.51 9.71 9.70
N ASN A 63 -2.70 9.86 10.28
CA ASN A 63 -3.25 8.93 11.26
C ASN A 63 -4.19 7.91 10.62
N ASP A 64 -4.43 6.81 11.34
CA ASP A 64 -5.39 5.75 11.02
C ASP A 64 -5.12 5.06 9.68
N VAL A 65 -3.84 4.71 9.47
CA VAL A 65 -3.30 4.18 8.20
C VAL A 65 -3.12 2.66 8.17
N ALA A 66 -3.20 1.96 9.30
CA ALA A 66 -2.90 0.53 9.37
C ALA A 66 -3.80 -0.30 8.44
N GLY A 67 -3.19 -1.27 7.77
CA GLY A 67 -3.87 -2.14 6.81
C GLY A 67 -4.15 -1.50 5.44
N LEU A 68 -3.93 -0.20 5.28
CA LEU A 68 -3.85 0.45 3.96
C LEU A 68 -2.47 0.19 3.35
N ASN A 69 -2.38 0.24 2.02
CA ASN A 69 -1.08 0.33 1.37
C ASN A 69 -0.62 1.79 1.25
N LEU A 70 0.69 2.00 1.12
CA LEU A 70 1.30 3.34 1.05
C LEU A 70 0.70 4.19 -0.08
N TYR A 71 0.43 3.59 -1.25
CA TYR A 71 -0.24 4.27 -2.35
C TYR A 71 -1.63 4.80 -1.98
N GLU A 72 -2.47 4.01 -1.31
CA GLU A 72 -3.83 4.41 -0.90
C GLU A 72 -3.84 5.58 0.08
N VAL A 73 -2.77 5.75 0.85
CA VAL A 73 -2.58 6.89 1.76
C VAL A 73 -2.04 8.10 1.01
N LEU A 74 -0.93 7.94 0.28
CA LEU A 74 -0.26 9.06 -0.38
C LEU A 74 -1.07 9.66 -1.53
N LYS A 75 -1.90 8.88 -2.24
CA LYS A 75 -2.73 9.40 -3.34
C LYS A 75 -3.79 10.42 -2.88
N LYS A 76 -4.03 10.51 -1.57
CA LYS A 76 -4.94 11.50 -0.96
C LYS A 76 -4.21 12.82 -0.66
N ASP A 77 -2.89 12.83 -0.71
CA ASP A 77 -2.11 14.04 -0.58
C ASP A 77 -1.98 14.73 -1.94
N GLU A 78 -2.47 15.95 -2.06
CA GLU A 78 -2.42 16.76 -3.28
C GLU A 78 -0.98 17.08 -3.72
N GLU A 79 -0.02 16.99 -2.79
CA GLU A 79 1.39 17.26 -3.07
C GLU A 79 2.12 16.05 -3.66
N VAL A 80 1.50 14.86 -3.67
CA VAL A 80 2.10 13.63 -4.22
C VAL A 80 1.30 13.19 -5.45
N LYS A 81 1.94 13.22 -6.62
CA LYS A 81 1.33 12.76 -7.87
C LYS A 81 1.81 11.36 -8.23
N PHE A 82 0.88 10.56 -8.74
CA PHE A 82 1.13 9.20 -9.20
C PHE A 82 0.79 9.02 -10.67
N LYS A 83 1.53 8.12 -11.32
CA LYS A 83 1.11 7.45 -12.56
C LYS A 83 1.00 5.96 -12.26
N PHE A 84 -0.21 5.42 -12.27
CA PHE A 84 -0.52 4.11 -11.67
C PHE A 84 -0.10 4.08 -10.19
N THR A 85 0.81 3.19 -9.79
CA THR A 85 1.32 3.07 -8.41
C THR A 85 2.71 3.70 -8.23
N MET A 86 3.27 4.31 -9.28
CA MET A 86 4.58 4.97 -9.26
C MET A 86 4.45 6.45 -8.92
N ILE A 87 5.28 6.93 -8.00
CA ILE A 87 5.37 8.35 -7.64
C ILE A 87 6.06 9.07 -8.79
N ILE A 88 5.36 10.01 -9.43
CA ILE A 88 5.90 10.81 -10.53
C ILE A 88 6.20 12.24 -10.10
N ALA A 89 5.64 12.73 -8.99
CA ALA A 89 6.00 14.04 -8.45
C ALA A 89 5.74 14.14 -6.96
N ILE A 90 6.55 14.93 -6.27
CA ILE A 90 6.29 15.39 -4.89
C ILE A 90 6.54 16.90 -4.85
N LYS A 91 5.62 17.70 -4.29
CA LYS A 91 5.73 19.17 -4.18
C LYS A 91 6.01 19.87 -5.51
N GLY A 92 5.54 19.31 -6.62
CA GLY A 92 5.73 19.85 -7.96
C GLY A 92 7.06 19.50 -8.64
N LEU A 93 7.96 18.79 -7.96
CA LEU A 93 9.17 18.23 -8.58
C LEU A 93 8.82 16.91 -9.28
N GLU A 94 8.78 16.95 -10.61
CA GLU A 94 8.36 15.83 -11.45
C GLU A 94 9.53 14.92 -11.83
N GLN A 95 9.27 13.64 -12.06
CA GLN A 95 10.25 12.68 -12.58
C GLN A 95 10.81 13.18 -13.91
N GLU A 96 12.13 13.08 -14.07
CA GLU A 96 12.83 13.43 -15.31
C GLU A 96 13.20 12.16 -16.06
N ASP A 97 12.86 12.10 -17.35
CA ASP A 97 13.29 11.03 -18.27
C ASP A 97 14.48 11.52 -19.12
N GLY A 98 15.42 10.62 -19.46
CA GLY A 98 16.56 10.92 -20.36
C GLY A 98 17.94 10.84 -19.68
N PRO A 99 19.00 11.38 -20.30
CA PRO A 99 20.32 11.42 -19.68
C PRO A 99 20.30 12.20 -18.36
N GLY A 100 20.73 11.56 -17.28
CA GLY A 100 20.61 12.12 -15.93
C GLY A 100 19.19 12.04 -15.35
N ALA A 101 18.36 11.11 -15.85
CA ALA A 101 17.01 10.87 -15.37
C ALA A 101 16.94 10.80 -13.85
N ARG A 102 15.91 11.42 -13.28
CA ARG A 102 15.70 11.50 -11.83
C ARG A 102 14.34 10.95 -11.46
N ALA A 103 14.31 10.12 -10.43
CA ALA A 103 13.09 9.50 -9.94
C ALA A 103 12.98 9.61 -8.43
N TRP A 104 11.78 9.31 -7.94
CA TRP A 104 11.49 9.23 -6.52
C TRP A 104 11.79 7.83 -5.98
N PHE A 105 12.77 7.75 -5.10
CA PHE A 105 13.16 6.52 -4.40
C PHE A 105 12.51 6.47 -3.03
N ILE A 106 12.04 5.29 -2.64
CA ILE A 106 11.34 5.05 -1.38
C ILE A 106 12.29 4.37 -0.41
N TYR A 107 12.39 4.94 0.78
CA TYR A 107 13.23 4.45 1.87
C TYR A 107 12.39 4.31 3.14
N SER A 108 12.73 3.36 4.00
CA SER A 108 12.08 3.24 5.31
C SER A 108 12.90 2.35 6.25
N GLU A 109 13.08 2.80 7.49
CA GLU A 109 13.70 2.00 8.56
C GLU A 109 12.72 1.03 9.23
N THR A 110 11.42 1.33 9.17
CA THR A 110 10.38 0.62 9.94
C THR A 110 9.66 -0.48 9.17
N HIS A 111 9.70 -0.43 7.83
CA HIS A 111 8.89 -1.28 6.96
C HIS A 111 9.67 -2.49 6.43
N SER A 112 9.07 -3.67 6.52
CA SER A 112 9.72 -4.97 6.25
C SER A 112 10.07 -5.22 4.77
N ALA A 113 9.47 -4.48 3.84
CA ALA A 113 9.83 -4.51 2.42
C ALA A 113 11.18 -3.82 2.13
N CYS A 114 11.66 -2.98 3.05
CA CYS A 114 12.86 -2.16 2.88
C CYS A 114 14.06 -2.87 3.53
N LYS A 115 14.51 -3.94 2.87
CA LYS A 115 15.45 -4.93 3.44
C LYS A 115 16.93 -4.60 3.23
N ASN A 116 17.26 -3.53 2.50
CA ASN A 116 18.65 -3.16 2.31
C ASN A 116 19.21 -2.59 3.63
N ALA A 117 20.05 -3.36 4.31
CA ALA A 117 20.58 -3.05 5.65
C ALA A 117 21.47 -1.80 5.71
N VAL A 118 21.95 -1.30 4.56
CA VAL A 118 22.83 -0.11 4.50
C VAL A 118 22.06 1.14 4.09
N GLY A 119 21.15 1.00 3.12
CA GLY A 119 20.45 2.15 2.52
C GLY A 119 18.98 2.29 2.92
N HIS A 120 18.37 1.29 3.55
CA HIS A 120 16.92 1.23 3.82
C HIS A 120 16.03 1.41 2.57
N PHE A 121 16.58 1.13 1.39
CA PHE A 121 15.86 1.22 0.12
C PHE A 121 14.78 0.15 0.02
N CYS A 122 13.60 0.53 -0.45
CA CYS A 122 12.47 -0.34 -0.68
C CYS A 122 12.46 -0.76 -2.16
N GLY A 123 12.73 -2.04 -2.45
CA GLY A 123 12.72 -2.60 -3.81
C GLY A 123 11.33 -2.88 -4.37
N GLU A 124 10.28 -2.41 -3.70
CA GLU A 124 8.89 -2.62 -4.05
C GLU A 124 8.19 -1.27 -4.30
N GLY A 125 7.04 -1.28 -4.98
CA GLY A 125 6.27 -0.06 -5.23
C GLY A 125 5.33 0.28 -4.07
N ALA A 126 4.91 1.54 -3.96
CA ALA A 126 4.00 2.01 -2.89
C ALA A 126 2.67 1.22 -2.82
N GLY A 127 2.23 0.62 -3.93
CA GLY A 127 1.01 -0.19 -3.99
C GLY A 127 1.09 -1.54 -3.26
N THR A 128 2.28 -2.08 -3.01
CA THR A 128 2.48 -3.38 -2.33
C THR A 128 2.91 -3.23 -0.87
N MET A 129 3.24 -2.02 -0.43
CA MET A 129 3.69 -1.74 0.93
C MET A 129 2.50 -1.51 1.87
N TYR A 130 2.11 -2.56 2.62
CA TYR A 130 1.03 -2.48 3.61
C TYR A 130 1.53 -1.91 4.94
N LEU A 131 0.83 -0.89 5.42
CA LEU A 131 1.21 -0.13 6.60
C LEU A 131 0.83 -0.85 7.90
N GLY A 132 1.76 -0.87 8.84
CA GLY A 132 1.57 -1.37 10.20
C GLY A 132 1.09 -0.28 11.16
N MET A 133 1.35 -0.48 12.46
CA MET A 133 0.97 0.49 13.51
C MET A 133 1.77 1.79 13.44
N THR A 134 3.07 1.70 13.19
CA THR A 134 3.95 2.87 13.11
C THR A 134 4.84 2.69 11.89
N ASN A 135 4.80 3.68 11.00
CA ASN A 135 5.52 3.64 9.74
C ASN A 135 6.24 4.97 9.54
N SER A 136 7.50 4.90 9.13
CA SER A 136 8.31 6.05 8.73
C SER A 136 8.89 5.80 7.34
N PHE A 137 8.58 6.69 6.40
CA PHE A 137 9.07 6.63 5.03
C PHE A 137 9.80 7.91 4.63
N VAL A 138 10.88 7.76 3.88
CA VAL A 138 11.65 8.85 3.30
C VAL A 138 11.65 8.71 1.80
N PHE A 139 11.28 9.77 1.09
CA PHE A 139 11.34 9.87 -0.35
C PHE A 139 12.52 10.74 -0.76
N LYS A 140 13.38 10.26 -1.65
CA LYS A 140 14.51 11.05 -2.17
C LYS A 140 14.44 11.15 -3.68
N TYR A 141 14.74 12.33 -4.19
CA TYR A 141 14.79 12.60 -5.62
C TYR A 141 16.22 12.39 -6.14
N GLU A 142 16.45 11.23 -6.76
CA GLU A 142 17.81 10.77 -7.08
C GLU A 142 17.93 10.38 -8.55
N VAL A 143 19.16 10.43 -9.07
CA VAL A 143 19.46 10.03 -10.45
C VAL A 143 19.35 8.52 -10.58
N TYR A 144 18.68 8.04 -11.62
CA TYR A 144 18.57 6.62 -11.96
C TYR A 144 19.02 6.38 -13.40
N GLY A 145 19.73 5.27 -13.61
CA GLY A 145 20.30 4.96 -14.92
C GLY A 145 21.50 5.85 -15.23
N THR A 146 22.69 5.43 -14.79
CA THR A 146 23.90 5.79 -15.53
C THR A 146 23.77 5.13 -16.90
N SER A 147 23.64 5.92 -17.97
CA SER A 147 24.09 5.45 -19.27
C SER A 147 25.54 5.01 -19.07
N ILE A 148 25.77 3.71 -19.11
CA ILE A 148 27.08 3.21 -19.50
C ILE A 148 27.11 3.56 -20.97
N ASP A 149 27.66 4.72 -21.30
CA ASP A 149 28.18 4.95 -22.63
C ASP A 149 29.28 3.90 -22.80
N GLU A 150 28.93 2.81 -23.49
CA GLU A 150 29.92 1.87 -24.03
C GLU A 150 30.77 2.67 -25.02
N GLU A 151 31.90 3.17 -24.55
CA GLU A 151 33.00 3.69 -25.37
C GLU A 151 33.69 2.56 -26.15
#